data_AF-A0A1Q6A5R4-F1
#
_entry.id   AF-A0A1Q6A5R4-F1
#
_cell.length_a   1.000
_cell.length_b   1.000
_cell.length_c   1.000
_cell.angle_alpha   90.00
_cell.angle_beta   90.00
_cell.angle_gamma   90.00
#
_symmetry.space_group_name_H-M   'P 1'
#
loop_
_entity.id
_entity.type
_entity.pdbx_description
1 polymer ?
#
loop_
_entity_poly.entity_id
_entity_poly.type
_entity_poly.pdbx_seq_one_letter_code
_entity_poly.pdbx_strand_id
1 'polypeptide(L)'
;MKYRVLHYTLKVWLSSVVLTPLIQIAVQLITQVPYKFNSVRDIAVYFVYMLVCGWLFSIPCWFLLWLSTWLSNLLTSNTRLIKTIITGAGILIAILPFVTYAGKSLPQYDSTDFIWVMLYPLTIVTGIWVFRLKPIVQPASAHDIDESIANTDGPIDA
;
A
#
# COMPACT_ATOMS: atom_id res chain seq x y z
N MET A 1 16.39 -8.10 -12.60
CA MET A 1 16.67 -8.08 -11.14
C MET A 1 15.44 -8.58 -10.40
N LYS A 2 15.56 -9.49 -9.42
CA LYS A 2 14.41 -9.93 -8.61
C LYS A 2 14.25 -9.01 -7.40
N TYR A 3 13.05 -8.54 -7.08
CA TYR A 3 12.76 -7.67 -5.92
C TYR A 3 12.09 -8.43 -4.75
N ARG A 4 12.21 -7.90 -3.52
CA ARG A 4 11.50 -8.42 -2.33
C ARG A 4 10.03 -7.99 -2.33
N VAL A 5 9.25 -8.58 -3.22
CA VAL A 5 7.87 -8.17 -3.53
C VAL A 5 6.93 -8.29 -2.32
N LEU A 6 6.98 -9.40 -1.59
CA LEU A 6 6.07 -9.64 -0.46
C LEU A 6 6.21 -8.59 0.65
N HIS A 7 7.45 -8.29 1.06
CA HIS A 7 7.71 -7.30 2.10
C HIS A 7 7.28 -5.89 1.65
N TYR A 8 7.45 -5.58 0.37
CA TYR A 8 7.02 -4.32 -0.20
C TYR A 8 5.49 -4.19 -0.19
N THR A 9 4.75 -5.18 -0.71
CA THR A 9 3.28 -5.10 -0.77
C THR A 9 2.64 -5.17 0.61
N LEU A 10 3.23 -5.90 1.55
CA LEU A 10 2.80 -5.91 2.95
C LEU A 10 2.92 -4.52 3.59
N LYS A 11 4.02 -3.79 3.35
CA LYS A 11 4.18 -2.41 3.85
C LYS A 11 3.14 -1.46 3.28
N VAL A 12 2.95 -1.50 1.96
CA VAL A 12 1.93 -0.68 1.28
C VAL A 12 0.53 -0.97 1.83
N TRP A 13 0.19 -2.25 1.99
CA TRP A 13 -1.11 -2.65 2.50
C TRP A 13 -1.31 -2.24 3.96
N LEU A 14 -0.36 -2.57 4.84
CA LEU A 14 -0.47 -2.27 6.26
C LEU A 14 -0.57 -0.76 6.51
N SER A 15 0.21 0.06 5.79
CA SER A 15 0.09 1.51 5.87
C SER A 15 -1.28 1.99 5.39
N SER A 16 -1.81 1.43 4.31
CA SER A 16 -3.10 1.86 3.74
C SER A 16 -4.27 1.48 4.65
N VAL A 17 -4.24 0.27 5.22
CA VAL A 17 -5.27 -0.24 6.15
C VAL A 17 -5.32 0.56 7.44
N VAL A 18 -4.18 1.04 7.94
CA VAL A 18 -4.16 1.89 9.16
C VAL A 18 -4.46 3.34 8.83
N LEU A 19 -3.88 3.89 7.76
CA LEU A 19 -3.97 5.31 7.46
C LEU A 19 -5.35 5.73 6.94
N THR A 20 -6.01 4.87 6.16
CA THR A 20 -7.34 5.17 5.59
C THR A 20 -8.41 5.46 6.65
N PRO A 21 -8.66 4.60 7.66
CA PRO A 21 -9.66 4.89 8.68
C PRO A 21 -9.31 6.14 9.50
N LEU A 22 -8.02 6.44 9.71
CA LEU A 22 -7.60 7.66 10.39
C LEU A 22 -7.93 8.92 9.57
N ILE A 23 -7.59 8.93 8.28
CA ILE A 23 -7.94 10.03 7.38
C ILE A 23 -9.45 10.18 7.31
N GLN A 24 -10.19 9.07 7.19
CA GLN A 24 -11.63 9.11 7.04
C GLN A 24 -12.32 9.68 8.28
N ILE A 25 -11.90 9.28 9.49
CA ILE A 25 -12.39 9.90 10.73
C ILE A 25 -12.03 11.38 10.79
N ALA A 26 -10.79 11.75 10.44
CA ALA A 26 -10.38 13.15 10.47
C ALA A 26 -11.22 14.03 9.54
N VAL A 27 -11.45 13.58 8.30
CA VAL A 27 -12.29 14.30 7.34
C VAL A 27 -13.74 14.35 7.84
N GLN A 28 -14.27 13.25 8.39
CA GLN A 28 -15.65 13.20 8.87
C GLN A 28 -15.91 14.05 10.12
N LEU A 29 -14.93 14.20 11.01
CA LEU A 29 -15.00 15.13 12.13
C LEU A 29 -15.11 16.59 11.66
N ILE A 30 -14.49 16.92 10.52
CA ILE A 30 -14.52 18.26 9.92
C ILE A 30 -15.82 18.47 9.13
N THR A 31 -16.21 17.52 8.28
CA THR A 31 -17.33 17.70 7.35
C THR A 31 -18.68 17.33 7.93
N GLN A 32 -18.73 16.45 8.95
CA GLN A 32 -19.96 15.93 9.55
C GLN A 32 -20.91 15.27 8.53
N VAL A 33 -20.35 14.75 7.44
CA VAL A 33 -21.04 14.07 6.32
C VAL A 33 -20.28 12.77 6.04
N PRO A 34 -20.94 11.64 5.68
CA PRO A 34 -22.39 11.46 5.64
C PRO A 34 -22.98 11.23 7.03
N TYR A 35 -22.21 10.71 8.00
CA TYR A 35 -22.65 10.58 9.38
C TYR A 35 -22.22 11.77 10.24
N LYS A 36 -23.14 12.22 11.08
CA LYS A 36 -22.88 13.16 12.18
C LYS A 36 -22.56 12.38 13.45
N PHE A 37 -21.43 12.70 14.07
CA PHE A 37 -21.06 12.09 15.35
C PHE A 37 -21.62 12.91 16.50
N ASN A 38 -22.55 12.33 17.27
CA ASN A 38 -23.17 13.01 18.41
C ASN A 38 -22.47 12.69 19.72
N SER A 39 -21.66 11.62 19.74
CA SER A 39 -20.93 11.17 20.93
C SER A 39 -19.60 10.50 20.59
N VAL A 40 -18.70 10.43 21.58
CA VAL A 40 -17.43 9.68 21.48
C VAL A 40 -17.69 8.19 21.21
N ARG A 41 -18.81 7.66 21.72
CA ARG A 41 -19.24 6.29 21.46
C ARG A 41 -19.49 6.05 19.97
N ASP A 42 -20.12 7.00 19.28
CA ASP A 42 -20.40 6.86 17.85
C ASP A 42 -19.11 6.78 17.03
N ILE A 43 -18.12 7.60 17.38
CA ILE A 43 -16.79 7.58 16.76
C ILE A 43 -16.11 6.23 16.98
N ALA A 44 -16.15 5.71 18.22
CA ALA A 44 -15.53 4.43 18.56
C ALA A 44 -16.19 3.26 17.81
N VAL A 45 -17.52 3.22 17.76
CA VAL A 45 -18.27 2.19 17.03
C VAL A 45 -17.95 2.26 15.52
N TYR A 46 -17.96 3.46 14.95
CA TYR A 46 -17.65 3.67 13.54
C TYR A 46 -16.22 3.26 13.18
N PHE A 47 -15.24 3.60 14.04
CA PHE A 47 -13.85 3.19 13.86
C PHE A 47 -13.68 1.67 13.88
N VAL A 48 -14.29 1.00 14.86
CA VAL A 48 -14.22 -0.47 14.98
C VAL A 48 -14.90 -1.13 13.77
N TYR A 49 -16.06 -0.63 13.35
CA TYR A 49 -16.76 -1.11 12.16
C TYR A 49 -15.87 -1.01 10.91
N MET A 50 -15.25 0.16 10.69
CA MET A 50 -14.37 0.37 9.55
C MET A 50 -13.09 -0.47 9.61
N LEU A 51 -12.52 -0.68 10.79
CA LEU A 51 -11.39 -1.59 10.94
C LEU A 51 -11.77 -3.03 10.58
N VAL A 52 -12.89 -3.53 11.11
CA VAL A 52 -13.32 -4.93 10.87
C VAL A 52 -13.71 -5.14 9.42
N CYS A 53 -14.60 -4.29 8.86
CA CYS A 53 -15.02 -4.40 7.47
C CYS A 53 -13.85 -4.12 6.51
N GLY A 54 -13.06 -3.08 6.78
CA GLY A 54 -11.89 -2.74 5.99
C GLY A 54 -10.86 -3.86 5.96
N TRP A 55 -10.53 -4.46 7.11
CA TRP A 55 -9.61 -5.60 7.17
C TRP A 55 -10.11 -6.79 6.36
N LEU A 56 -11.38 -7.19 6.55
CA LEU A 56 -11.95 -8.38 5.92
C LEU A 56 -11.88 -8.28 4.38
N PHE A 57 -12.23 -7.11 3.82
CA PHE A 57 -12.15 -6.89 2.37
C PHE A 57 -10.73 -6.58 1.87
N SER A 58 -9.84 -6.09 2.73
CA SER A 58 -8.48 -5.72 2.32
C SER A 58 -7.54 -6.92 2.12
N ILE A 59 -7.77 -8.06 2.78
CA ILE A 59 -6.89 -9.25 2.65
C ILE A 59 -6.91 -9.81 1.21
N PRO A 60 -8.08 -10.05 0.56
CA PRO A 60 -8.12 -10.41 -0.85
C PRO A 60 -7.46 -9.36 -1.76
N CYS A 61 -7.66 -8.07 -1.46
CA CYS A 61 -7.07 -6.98 -2.21
C CYS A 61 -5.53 -6.97 -2.12
N TRP A 62 -4.98 -7.22 -0.93
CA TRP A 62 -3.54 -7.34 -0.72
C TRP A 62 -2.96 -8.50 -1.52
N PHE A 63 -3.62 -9.66 -1.50
CA PHE A 63 -3.18 -10.83 -2.24
C PHE A 63 -3.12 -10.53 -3.76
N LEU A 64 -4.15 -9.86 -4.31
CA LEU A 64 -4.14 -9.44 -5.70
C LEU A 64 -3.04 -8.41 -6.00
N LEU A 65 -2.82 -7.43 -5.13
CA LEU A 65 -1.74 -6.44 -5.28
C LEU A 65 -0.35 -7.10 -5.26
N TRP A 66 -0.17 -8.08 -4.36
CA TRP A 66 1.03 -8.91 -4.30
C TRP A 66 1.23 -9.68 -5.61
N LEU A 67 0.19 -10.35 -6.11
CA LEU A 67 0.23 -11.09 -7.38
C LEU A 67 0.56 -10.16 -8.56
N SER A 68 -0.07 -8.99 -8.65
CA SER A 68 0.23 -7.98 -9.68
C SER A 68 1.66 -7.48 -9.62
N THR A 69 2.20 -7.26 -8.42
CA THR A 69 3.59 -6.81 -8.24
C THR A 69 4.57 -7.92 -8.59
N TRP A 70 4.25 -9.17 -8.24
CA TRP A 70 5.05 -10.33 -8.57
C TRP A 70 5.13 -10.55 -10.08
N LEU A 71 3.99 -10.50 -10.77
CA LEU A 71 3.93 -10.63 -12.22
C LEU A 71 4.66 -9.49 -12.93
N SER A 72 4.50 -8.25 -12.45
CA SER A 72 5.21 -7.08 -12.99
C SER A 72 6.74 -7.22 -12.87
N ASN A 73 7.21 -7.77 -11.75
CA ASN A 73 8.63 -8.06 -11.50
C ASN A 73 9.17 -9.21 -12.38
N LEU A 74 8.30 -10.11 -12.87
CA LEU A 74 8.69 -11.12 -13.86
C LEU A 74 8.82 -10.54 -15.27
N LEU A 75 7.93 -9.61 -15.63
CA LEU A 75 7.83 -9.07 -16.99
C LEU A 75 8.85 -7.96 -17.27
N THR A 76 9.28 -7.20 -16.26
CA THR A 76 10.20 -6.08 -16.46
C THR A 76 11.18 -5.92 -15.29
N SER A 77 12.35 -5.36 -15.57
CA SER A 77 13.30 -4.93 -14.53
C SER A 77 13.21 -3.44 -14.20
N ASN A 78 12.43 -2.66 -14.97
CA ASN A 78 12.31 -1.21 -14.77
C ASN A 78 11.40 -0.91 -13.57
N THR A 79 11.97 -0.40 -12.49
CA THR A 79 11.25 -0.09 -11.25
C THR A 79 10.12 0.92 -11.44
N ARG A 80 10.29 1.92 -12.33
CA ARG A 80 9.24 2.91 -12.59
C ARG A 80 8.05 2.26 -13.29
N LEU A 81 8.31 1.40 -14.27
CA LEU A 81 7.25 0.68 -15.00
C LEU A 81 6.48 -0.28 -14.07
N ILE A 82 7.20 -1.00 -13.19
CA ILE A 82 6.56 -1.82 -12.14
C ILE A 82 5.64 -0.94 -11.30
N LYS A 83 6.12 0.21 -10.79
CA LYS A 83 5.32 1.13 -9.97
C LYS A 83 4.07 1.64 -10.71
N THR A 84 4.18 1.96 -11.99
CA THR A 84 3.03 2.39 -12.80
C THR A 84 1.99 1.28 -12.94
N ILE A 85 2.42 0.05 -13.27
CA ILE A 85 1.49 -1.10 -13.41
C ILE A 85 0.78 -1.38 -12.09
N ILE A 86 1.53 -1.46 -10.97
CA ILE A 86 0.93 -1.75 -9.67
C ILE A 86 0.06 -0.59 -9.15
N THR A 87 0.30 0.65 -9.58
CA THR A 87 -0.57 1.79 -9.29
C THR A 87 -1.93 1.59 -9.97
N GLY A 88 -1.92 1.30 -11.28
CA GLY A 88 -3.15 1.02 -12.03
C GLY A 88 -3.91 -0.19 -11.47
N ALA A 89 -3.20 -1.30 -11.23
CA ALA A 89 -3.78 -2.49 -10.62
C ALA A 89 -4.32 -2.20 -9.21
N GLY A 90 -3.57 -1.48 -8.38
CA GLY A 90 -3.98 -1.14 -7.01
C GLY A 90 -5.25 -0.30 -6.97
N ILE A 91 -5.39 0.69 -7.86
CA ILE A 91 -6.62 1.49 -7.98
C ILE A 91 -7.80 0.60 -8.38
N LEU A 92 -7.63 -0.23 -9.42
CA LEU A 92 -8.68 -1.13 -9.89
C LEU A 92 -9.13 -2.11 -8.80
N ILE A 93 -8.18 -2.77 -8.15
CA ILE A 93 -8.43 -3.73 -7.07
C ILE A 93 -9.14 -3.04 -5.89
N ALA A 94 -8.75 -1.82 -5.55
CA ALA A 94 -9.35 -1.07 -4.45
C ALA A 94 -10.80 -0.65 -4.74
N ILE A 95 -11.13 -0.32 -5.99
CA ILE A 95 -12.45 0.16 -6.39
C ILE A 95 -13.42 -1.00 -6.66
N LEU A 96 -12.92 -2.13 -7.15
CA LEU A 96 -13.74 -3.25 -7.64
C LEU A 96 -14.76 -3.79 -6.62
N PRO A 97 -14.43 -4.00 -5.32
CA PRO A 97 -15.42 -4.46 -4.33
C PRO A 97 -16.59 -3.49 -4.19
N PHE A 98 -16.34 -2.19 -4.31
CA PHE A 98 -17.37 -1.17 -4.13
C PHE A 98 -18.28 -1.07 -5.36
N VAL A 99 -17.73 -1.18 -6.56
CA VAL A 99 -18.53 -1.14 -7.81
C VAL A 99 -19.35 -2.42 -8.01
N THR A 100 -18.80 -3.58 -7.62
CA THR A 100 -19.44 -4.88 -7.90
C THR A 100 -20.36 -5.38 -6.80
N TYR A 101 -19.94 -5.27 -5.53
CA TYR A 101 -20.67 -5.80 -4.38
C TYR A 101 -21.47 -4.71 -3.67
N ALA A 102 -20.85 -3.57 -3.33
CA ALA A 102 -21.55 -2.51 -2.60
C ALA A 102 -22.60 -1.78 -3.46
N GLY A 103 -22.27 -1.46 -4.72
CA GLY A 103 -23.14 -0.70 -5.63
C GLY A 103 -24.41 -1.44 -6.11
N LYS A 104 -24.50 -2.76 -5.96
CA LYS A 104 -25.69 -3.56 -6.35
C LYS A 104 -26.48 -4.12 -5.17
N SER A 105 -25.85 -4.34 -4.03
CA SER A 105 -26.46 -5.03 -2.89
C SER A 105 -26.77 -4.13 -1.69
N LEU A 106 -26.27 -2.88 -1.67
CA LEU A 106 -26.55 -1.92 -0.61
C LEU A 106 -27.32 -0.72 -1.19
N PRO A 107 -28.64 -0.62 -0.96
CA PRO A 107 -29.48 0.52 -1.41
C PRO A 107 -29.07 1.89 -0.84
N GLN A 108 -28.04 1.93 0.01
CA GLN A 108 -27.56 3.12 0.73
C GLN A 108 -26.34 3.77 0.08
N TYR A 109 -25.82 3.23 -1.03
CA TYR A 109 -24.73 3.87 -1.77
C TYR A 109 -25.25 5.08 -2.57
N ASP A 110 -25.47 6.18 -1.87
CA ASP A 110 -25.69 7.48 -2.50
C ASP A 110 -24.35 8.00 -3.08
N SER A 111 -24.44 8.93 -4.02
CA SER A 111 -23.29 9.55 -4.70
C SER A 111 -22.24 10.13 -3.73
N THR A 112 -22.67 10.57 -2.56
CA THR A 112 -21.82 11.09 -1.49
C THR A 112 -20.91 10.02 -0.87
N ASP A 113 -21.38 8.78 -0.73
CA ASP A 113 -20.63 7.68 -0.10
C ASP A 113 -19.49 7.16 -0.98
N PHE A 114 -19.66 7.29 -2.30
CA PHE A 114 -18.63 6.91 -3.27
C PHE A 114 -17.35 7.75 -3.16
N ILE A 115 -17.46 9.03 -2.79
CA ILE A 115 -16.29 9.90 -2.59
C ILE A 115 -15.44 9.39 -1.42
N TRP A 116 -16.06 8.88 -0.35
CA TRP A 116 -15.35 8.38 0.82
C TRP A 116 -14.53 7.12 0.53
N VAL A 117 -15.02 6.29 -0.39
CA VAL A 117 -14.29 5.11 -0.87
C VAL A 117 -12.97 5.48 -1.55
N MET A 118 -12.89 6.67 -2.18
CA MET A 118 -11.69 7.10 -2.92
C MET A 118 -10.47 7.36 -2.01
N LEU A 119 -10.64 7.46 -0.69
CA LEU A 119 -9.52 7.60 0.24
C LEU A 119 -8.62 6.36 0.27
N TYR A 120 -9.19 5.17 0.10
CA TYR A 120 -8.43 3.92 0.09
C TYR A 120 -7.48 3.77 -1.11
N PRO A 121 -7.90 3.96 -2.38
CA PRO A 121 -6.96 3.96 -3.50
C PRO A 121 -5.92 5.07 -3.38
N LEU A 122 -6.25 6.24 -2.81
CA LEU A 122 -5.27 7.31 -2.59
C LEU A 122 -4.14 6.89 -1.62
N THR A 123 -4.45 6.21 -0.52
CA THR A 123 -3.42 5.73 0.41
C THR A 123 -2.57 4.62 -0.20
N ILE A 124 -3.16 3.72 -1.00
CA ILE A 124 -2.41 2.70 -1.76
C ILE A 124 -1.45 3.34 -2.74
N VAL A 125 -1.92 4.27 -3.57
CA VAL A 125 -1.09 5.00 -4.54
C VAL A 125 0.06 5.69 -3.81
N THR A 126 -0.25 6.42 -2.74
CA THR A 126 0.75 7.10 -1.92
C THR A 126 1.78 6.10 -1.38
N GLY A 127 1.34 4.97 -0.81
CA GLY A 127 2.21 3.92 -0.30
C GLY A 127 3.13 3.34 -1.38
N ILE A 128 2.61 3.09 -2.59
CA ILE A 128 3.39 2.60 -3.72
C ILE A 128 4.52 3.56 -4.09
N TRP A 129 4.25 4.86 -4.09
CA TRP A 129 5.24 5.86 -4.49
C TRP A 129 6.24 6.17 -3.39
N VAL A 130 5.80 6.24 -2.14
CA VAL A 130 6.63 6.48 -0.96
C VAL A 130 7.59 5.32 -0.67
N PHE A 131 7.12 4.07 -0.72
CA PHE A 131 7.97 2.92 -0.42
C PHE A 131 8.89 2.55 -1.59
N ARG A 132 10.10 2.09 -1.29
CA ARG A 132 11.10 1.68 -2.28
C ARG A 132 11.05 0.17 -2.52
N LEU A 133 11.03 -0.25 -3.78
CA LEU A 133 11.26 -1.64 -4.18
C LEU A 133 12.73 -1.99 -3.93
N LYS A 134 13.02 -2.90 -2.99
CA LYS A 134 14.40 -3.35 -2.70
C LYS A 134 14.75 -4.59 -3.54
N PRO A 135 15.88 -4.61 -4.25
CA PRO A 135 16.34 -5.81 -4.97
C PRO A 135 16.74 -6.92 -3.99
N ILE A 136 16.65 -8.18 -4.43
CA ILE A 136 17.03 -9.37 -3.64
C ILE A 136 18.55 -9.48 -3.53
N VAL A 137 19.25 -9.21 -4.63
CA VAL A 137 20.71 -9.15 -4.68
C VAL A 137 21.09 -7.68 -4.64
N GLN A 138 21.72 -7.27 -3.55
CA GLN A 138 22.32 -5.95 -3.44
C GLN A 138 23.65 -6.04 -4.21
N PRO A 139 23.89 -5.22 -5.25
CA PRO A 139 25.23 -5.17 -5.82
C PRO A 139 26.17 -4.78 -4.68
N ALA A 140 27.23 -5.57 -4.47
CA ALA A 140 28.21 -5.32 -3.42
C ALA A 140 28.55 -3.83 -3.43
N SER A 141 28.32 -3.16 -2.31
CA SER A 141 28.60 -1.72 -2.21
C SER A 141 30.09 -1.52 -2.47
N ALA A 142 30.44 -0.52 -3.28
CA ALA A 142 31.82 -0.14 -3.54
C ALA A 142 32.65 0.15 -2.27
N HIS A 143 32.01 0.25 -1.11
CA HIS A 143 32.65 0.35 0.20
C HIS A 143 33.43 -0.93 0.60
N ASP A 144 33.07 -2.10 0.09
CA ASP A 144 33.76 -3.36 0.43
C ASP A 144 35.04 -3.57 -0.42
N ILE A 145 35.20 -2.83 -1.52
CA ILE A 145 36.36 -2.97 -2.41
C ILE A 145 37.57 -2.24 -1.85
N ASP A 146 37.38 -1.05 -1.28
CA ASP A 146 38.46 -0.23 -0.70
C ASP A 146 39.16 -0.93 0.48
N GLU A 147 38.42 -1.66 1.31
CA GLU A 147 38.98 -2.33 2.49
C GLU A 147 39.83 -3.58 2.11
N SER A 148 39.52 -4.23 0.97
CA SER A 148 40.30 -5.37 0.48
C SER A 148 41.62 -4.96 -0.20
N ILE A 149 41.67 -3.78 -0.81
CA ILE A 149 42.88 -3.28 -1.50
C ILE A 149 43.85 -2.67 -0.47
N ALA A 150 43.35 -2.09 0.62
CA ALA A 150 44.18 -1.52 1.68
C ALA A 150 44.96 -2.54 2.52
N ASN A 151 44.70 -3.85 2.35
CA ASN A 151 45.27 -4.90 3.20
C ASN A 151 46.28 -5.83 2.48
N THR A 152 46.70 -5.49 1.26
CA THR A 152 47.70 -6.28 0.49
C THR A 152 49.13 -5.71 0.55
N ASP A 153 49.36 -4.57 1.20
CA ASP A 153 50.70 -3.95 1.30
C ASP A 153 51.41 -4.36 2.62
N GLY A 154 51.54 -5.67 2.85
CA GLY A 154 52.40 -6.20 3.91
C GLY A 154 53.89 -5.98 3.57
N PRO A 155 54.76 -5.67 4.56
CA PRO A 155 56.16 -5.36 4.29
C PRO A 155 56.89 -6.57 3.71
N ILE A 156 57.60 -6.34 2.60
CA ILE A 156 58.58 -7.28 2.07
C ILE A 156 59.82 -7.15 2.95
N ASP A 157 59.94 -8.02 3.94
CA ASP A 157 61.15 -8.13 4.75
C ASP A 157 62.30 -8.64 3.86
N ALA A 158 63.40 -7.87 3.86
CA ALA A 158 64.64 -8.10 3.12
C ALA A 158 65.73 -8.71 4.03
#